data_AF-A0A7Y5TFV5-F1
#
_entry.id   AF-A0A7Y5TFV5-F1
#
_cell.length_a   1.000
_cell.length_b   1.000
_cell.length_c   1.000
_cell.angle_alpha   90.00
_cell.angle_beta   90.00
_cell.angle_gamma   90.00
#
_symmetry.space_group_name_H-M   'P 1'
#
loop_
_entity.id
_entity.type
_entity.pdbx_description
1 polymer ?
#
loop_
_entity_poly.entity_id
_entity_poly.type
_entity_poly.pdbx_seq_one_letter_code
_entity_poly.pdbx_strand_id
1 'polypeptide(L)' 'MSADAAALRSRVKVRAAELEGRGWLNTGGRSLSLAELRGRVVVLDFWTFCCV' A
#
# COMPACT_ATOMS: atom_id res chain seq x y z
N MET A 1 15.86 -19.61 -18.55
CA MET A 1 15.62 -19.13 -17.17
C MET A 1 14.80 -17.83 -17.15
N SER A 2 13.56 -17.82 -17.65
CA SER A 2 12.71 -16.60 -17.63
C SER A 2 11.26 -16.88 -17.19
N ALA A 3 10.87 -18.15 -17.02
CA ALA A 3 9.51 -18.53 -16.61
C ALA A 3 9.28 -18.41 -15.10
N ASP A 4 10.32 -18.56 -14.26
CA ASP A 4 10.19 -18.57 -12.80
C ASP A 4 9.82 -17.20 -12.20
N ALA A 5 10.38 -16.11 -12.73
CA ALA A 5 10.11 -14.77 -12.20
C ALA A 5 8.66 -14.32 -12.44
N ALA A 6 8.07 -14.67 -13.58
CA ALA A 6 6.67 -14.39 -13.90
C ALA A 6 5.71 -15.26 -13.08
N ALA A 7 6.08 -16.52 -12.80
CA ALA A 7 5.31 -17.43 -11.97
C ALA A 7 5.34 -17.07 -10.46
N LEU A 8 6.46 -16.51 -9.96
CA LEU A 8 6.56 -15.98 -8.60
C LEU A 8 5.65 -14.76 -8.38
N ARG A 9 5.58 -13.86 -9.37
CA ARG A 9 4.72 -12.66 -9.34
C ARG A 9 3.23 -12.98 -9.25
N SER A 10 2.78 -14.12 -9.76
CA SER A 10 1.35 -14.49 -9.79
C SER A 10 0.88 -15.36 -8.63
N ARG A 11 1.78 -15.93 -7.82
CA ARG A 11 1.43 -16.98 -6.83
C ARG A 11 1.60 -16.62 -5.36
N VAL A 12 2.39 -15.61 -5.02
CA VAL A 12 2.58 -15.23 -3.61
C VAL A 12 1.70 -14.05 -3.25
N LYS A 13 0.58 -14.31 -2.58
CA LYS A 13 -0.24 -13.26 -1.95
C LYS A 13 0.49 -12.74 -0.73
N VAL A 14 1.25 -11.67 -0.89
CA VAL A 14 1.86 -10.95 0.23
C VAL A 14 0.81 -10.08 0.92
N ARG A 15 0.88 -9.97 2.24
CA ARG A 15 0.08 -9.02 2.99
C ARG A 15 0.77 -7.66 2.93
N ALA A 16 -0.02 -6.59 2.77
CA ALA A 16 0.50 -5.24 2.92
C ALA A 16 1.00 -5.06 4.35
N ALA A 17 2.19 -4.44 4.49
CA ALA A 17 2.70 -4.01 5.79
C ALA A 17 1.85 -2.84 6.31
N GLU A 18 1.74 -2.72 7.64
CA GLU A 18 0.96 -1.63 8.24
C GLU A 18 1.57 -0.26 7.90
N LEU A 19 0.71 0.76 7.84
CA LEU A 19 1.14 2.12 7.49
C LEU A 19 1.56 2.88 8.75
N GLU A 20 2.86 3.05 8.92
CA GLU A 20 3.47 3.78 10.02
C GLU A 20 4.03 5.13 9.55
N GLY A 21 3.97 6.16 10.39
CA GLY A 21 4.47 7.49 10.04
C GLY A 21 4.06 8.59 11.01
N ARG A 22 4.28 9.84 10.60
CA ARG A 22 4.07 11.04 11.44
C ARG A 22 2.61 11.47 11.59
N GLY A 23 1.74 11.07 10.67
CA GLY A 23 0.32 11.42 10.71
C GLY A 23 -0.35 11.38 9.35
N TRP A 24 -1.68 11.46 9.37
CA TRP A 24 -2.53 11.48 8.19
C TRP A 24 -3.03 12.90 7.91
N LEU A 25 -3.13 13.23 6.62
CA LEU A 25 -3.79 14.44 6.13
C LEU A 25 -5.11 14.07 5.48
N ASN A 26 -6.08 15.00 5.44
CA ASN A 26 -7.40 14.82 4.82
C ASN A 26 -8.30 13.71 5.41
N THR A 27 -8.04 13.30 6.66
CA THR A 27 -8.85 12.27 7.37
C THR A 27 -9.71 12.83 8.50
N GLY A 28 -9.82 14.16 8.63
CA GLY A 28 -10.50 14.81 9.75
C GLY A 28 -9.80 14.56 11.10
N GLY A 29 -8.46 14.43 11.09
CA GLY A 29 -7.64 14.20 12.28
C GLY A 29 -7.61 12.75 12.77
N ARG A 30 -8.26 11.83 12.04
CA ARG A 30 -8.24 10.40 12.38
C ARG A 30 -7.03 9.70 11.77
N SER A 31 -6.41 8.82 12.53
CA SER A 31 -5.46 7.85 11.98
C SER A 31 -6.22 6.74 11.24
N LEU A 32 -5.66 6.28 10.11
CA LEU A 32 -6.17 5.13 9.38
C LEU A 32 -5.25 3.93 9.55
N SER A 33 -5.85 2.75 9.64
CA SER A 33 -5.19 1.44 9.59
C SER A 33 -5.62 0.66 8.35
N LEU A 34 -4.78 -0.26 7.86
CA LEU A 34 -5.15 -1.12 6.74
C LEU A 34 -6.34 -2.05 7.06
N ALA A 35 -6.53 -2.38 8.35
CA ALA A 35 -7.66 -3.18 8.80
C ALA A 35 -9.02 -2.52 8.52
N GLU A 36 -9.11 -1.19 8.64
CA GLU A 36 -10.33 -0.41 8.39
C GLU A 36 -10.68 -0.32 6.90
N LEU A 37 -9.71 -0.55 6.02
CA LEU A 37 -9.87 -0.43 4.56
C LEU A 37 -10.17 -1.78 3.87
N ARG A 38 -10.29 -2.87 4.63
CA ARG A 38 -10.61 -4.19 4.07
C ARG A 38 -11.95 -4.19 3.32
N GLY A 39 -12.01 -4.97 2.24
CA GLY A 39 -13.16 -4.99 1.32
C GLY A 39 -13.14 -3.88 0.27
N ARG A 40 -12.13 -3.00 0.29
CA ARG A 40 -11.88 -1.98 -0.73
C ARG A 40 -10.59 -2.28 -1.48
N VAL A 41 -10.54 -1.82 -2.72
CA VAL A 41 -9.26 -1.70 -3.46
C VAL A 41 -8.59 -0.41 -2.97
N VAL A 42 -7.33 -0.54 -2.55
CA VAL A 42 -6.52 0.58 -2.04
C VAL A 42 -5.32 0.75 -2.96
N VAL A 43 -5.05 1.99 -3.37
CA VAL A 43 -3.86 2.36 -4.14
C VAL A 43 -2.94 3.14 -3.21
N LEU A 44 -1.68 2.70 -3.10
CA LEU A 44 -0.63 3.45 -2.43
C LEU A 44 0.19 4.16 -3.49
N ASP A 45 0.17 5.49 -3.45
CA ASP A 45 0.95 6.35 -4.33
C ASP A 45 2.07 7.00 -3.52
N PHE A 46 3.32 6.70 -3.89
CA PHE A 46 4.50 7.19 -3.20
C PHE A 46 4.98 8.47 -3.88
N TRP A 47 4.82 9.61 -3.20
CA TRP A 47 5.16 10.92 -3.74
C TRP A 47 5.85 11.80 -2.69
N THR A 48 6.47 12.88 -3.16
CA THR A 48 6.92 14.00 -2.35
C THR A 48 6.54 15.31 -3.04
N PHE A 49 6.41 16.38 -2.27
CA PHE A 49 5.79 17.63 -2.72
C PHE A 49 6.51 18.31 -3.91
N CYS A 50 7.80 18.04 -4.10
CA CYS A 50 8.64 18.73 -5.09
C CYS A 50 9.00 17.86 -6.32
N CYS A 51 8.41 16.67 -6.47
CA CYS A 51 8.62 15.88 -7.69
C CYS A 51 7.88 16.52 -8.88
N VAL A 52 8.57 16.66 -10.02
CA VAL A 52 8.03 17.09 -11.32
C VAL A 52 7.90 15.93 -12.29
#